data_AF-A0A8K0QBZ4-F1
#
_entry.id   AF-A0A8K0QBZ4-F1
#
_cell.length_a   1.000
_cell.length_b   1.000
_cell.length_c   1.000
_cell.angle_alpha   90.00
_cell.angle_beta   90.00
_cell.angle_gamma   90.00
#
_symmetry.space_group_name_H-M   'P 1'
#
loop_
_entity.id
_entity.type
_entity.pdbx_description
1 polymer ?
#
loop_
_entity_poly.entity_id
_entity_poly.type
_entity_poly.pdbx_seq_one_letter_code
_entity_poly.pdbx_strand_id
1 'polypeptide(L)'
;MLRNVCLLVALAASVTAAPSKKCEPVILCIDGMTECGVPWGGCYDTCYPERAPKPPPCEDDCSTRTICVDAINECGMMYGGCFPDCRPWPLTKPPCPEVTKTPSAVYATPTAA
;
A
#
# COMPACT_ATOMS: atom_id res chain seq x y z
N MET A 1 -23.01 46.75 80.07
CA MET A 1 -21.59 46.66 79.66
C MET A 1 -21.51 45.70 78.48
N LEU A 2 -21.27 46.26 77.29
CA LEU A 2 -21.02 45.50 76.06
C LEU A 2 -19.71 44.71 76.21
N ARG A 3 -19.70 43.44 75.82
CA ARG A 3 -18.50 42.82 75.23
C ARG A 3 -18.91 41.80 74.18
N ASN A 4 -19.11 42.35 72.98
CA ASN A 4 -18.97 41.67 71.70
C ASN A 4 -17.69 40.82 71.72
N VAL A 5 -17.83 39.50 71.78
CA VAL A 5 -16.76 38.61 71.33
C VAL A 5 -17.23 38.06 70.00
N CYS A 6 -16.87 38.80 68.94
CA CYS A 6 -17.06 38.40 67.56
C CYS A 6 -16.11 37.21 67.31
N LEU A 7 -16.65 35.99 67.42
CA LEU A 7 -15.93 34.77 67.09
C LEU A 7 -15.76 34.71 65.57
N LEU A 8 -14.60 35.13 65.08
CA LEU A 8 -14.20 34.95 63.69
C LEU A 8 -13.84 33.47 63.49
N VAL A 9 -14.82 32.68 63.04
CA VAL A 9 -14.58 31.31 62.55
C VAL A 9 -13.90 31.44 61.19
N ALA A 10 -12.58 31.30 61.15
CA ALA A 10 -11.84 31.21 59.91
C ALA A 10 -12.20 29.88 59.21
N LEU A 11 -13.00 29.97 58.13
CA LEU A 11 -13.17 28.85 57.20
C LEU A 11 -11.84 28.65 56.45
N ALA A 12 -11.04 27.69 56.93
CA ALA A 12 -9.96 27.12 56.14
C ALA A 12 -10.59 26.24 55.06
N ALA A 13 -10.81 26.79 53.87
CA ALA A 13 -11.15 26.02 52.69
C ALA A 13 -9.92 25.22 52.27
N SER A 14 -9.82 23.96 52.72
CA SER A 14 -8.87 23.00 52.17
C SER A 14 -9.30 22.66 50.75
N VAL A 15 -8.62 23.27 49.77
CA VAL A 15 -8.66 22.79 48.39
C VAL A 15 -7.98 21.42 48.38
N THR A 16 -8.74 20.36 48.58
CA THR A 16 -8.26 19.01 48.29
C THR A 16 -8.15 18.91 46.78
N ALA A 17 -6.95 19.15 46.24
CA ALA A 17 -6.65 18.77 44.87
C ALA A 17 -7.02 17.29 44.71
N ALA A 18 -7.98 16.99 43.84
CA ALA A 18 -8.28 15.61 43.48
C ALA A 18 -6.96 14.94 43.08
N PRO A 19 -6.68 13.69 43.51
CA PRO A 19 -5.49 12.99 43.06
C PRO A 19 -5.55 12.98 41.54
N SER A 20 -4.59 13.62 40.86
CA SER A 20 -4.43 13.38 39.44
C SER A 20 -4.29 11.87 39.32
N LYS A 21 -5.21 11.23 38.60
CA LYS A 21 -5.11 9.80 38.37
C LYS A 21 -3.84 9.64 37.55
N LYS A 22 -2.73 9.42 38.25
CA LYS A 22 -1.48 9.00 37.64
C LYS A 22 -1.87 7.81 36.78
N CYS A 23 -1.45 7.85 35.53
CA CYS A 23 -1.72 6.72 34.67
C CYS A 23 -1.15 5.46 35.34
N GLU A 24 -2.01 4.45 35.50
CA GLU A 24 -1.65 3.16 36.05
C GLU A 24 -1.18 2.30 34.87
N PRO A 25 0.08 1.86 34.85
CA PRO A 25 0.65 1.19 33.68
C PRO A 25 -0.01 -0.16 33.47
N VAL A 26 -0.57 -0.36 32.27
CA VAL A 26 -1.05 -1.65 31.77
C VAL A 26 -0.28 -1.95 30.50
N ILE A 27 0.31 -3.14 30.41
CA ILE A 27 0.98 -3.58 29.19
C ILE A 27 -0.08 -4.17 28.24
N LEU A 28 -0.31 -3.49 27.12
CA LEU A 28 -1.18 -3.94 26.05
C LEU A 28 -0.33 -4.46 24.88
N CYS A 29 -0.57 -5.70 24.50
CA CYS A 29 0.03 -6.30 23.32
C CYS A 29 -0.96 -6.24 22.15
N ILE A 30 -0.48 -5.78 21.00
CA ILE A 30 -1.22 -5.75 19.75
C ILE A 30 -0.45 -6.60 18.75
N ASP A 31 -1.15 -7.50 18.09
CA ASP A 31 -0.71 -8.22 16.91
C ASP A 31 -1.64 -7.93 15.73
N GLY A 32 -1.12 -8.11 14.52
CA GLY A 32 -1.88 -7.88 13.31
C GLY A 32 -1.14 -8.36 12.07
N MET A 33 -1.86 -8.33 10.95
CA MET A 33 -1.31 -8.58 9.62
C MET A 33 -1.55 -7.32 8.79
N THR A 34 -0.56 -6.89 8.00
CA THR A 34 -0.77 -5.80 7.04
C THR A 34 -1.62 -6.28 5.88
N GLU A 35 -2.15 -5.37 5.07
CA GLU A 35 -2.85 -5.73 3.82
C GLU A 35 -1.99 -6.55 2.85
N CYS A 36 -0.66 -6.45 2.98
CA CYS A 36 0.32 -7.21 2.21
C CYS A 36 0.70 -8.55 2.86
N GLY A 37 0.02 -8.96 3.92
CA GLY A 37 0.27 -10.25 4.57
C GLY A 37 1.48 -10.29 5.50
N VAL A 38 2.09 -9.14 5.82
CA VAL A 38 3.25 -9.09 6.72
C VAL A 38 2.77 -9.05 8.18
N PRO A 39 3.23 -9.98 9.04
CA PRO A 39 2.88 -9.93 10.45
C PRO A 39 3.57 -8.76 11.14
N TRP A 40 2.86 -8.10 12.05
CA TRP A 40 3.40 -7.02 12.87
C TRP A 40 2.80 -7.07 14.27
N GLY A 41 3.45 -6.42 15.23
CA GLY A 41 2.95 -6.34 16.58
C GLY A 41 4.00 -5.96 17.60
N GLY A 42 3.55 -5.83 18.85
CA GLY A 42 4.38 -5.50 19.99
C GLY A 42 3.54 -5.16 21.21
N CYS A 43 4.20 -5.08 22.36
CA CYS A 43 3.58 -4.65 23.60
C CYS A 43 4.02 -3.24 23.97
N TYR A 44 3.10 -2.43 24.43
CA TYR A 44 3.37 -1.08 24.92
C TYR A 44 2.60 -0.82 26.21
N ASP A 45 3.10 0.13 26.99
CA ASP A 45 2.42 0.60 28.20
C ASP A 45 1.36 1.62 27.80
N THR A 46 0.12 1.41 28.23
CA THR A 46 -1.03 2.27 27.91
C THR A 46 -0.89 3.71 28.41
N CYS A 47 0.05 3.96 29.32
CA CYS A 47 0.41 5.32 29.75
C CYS A 47 1.22 6.10 28.72
N TYR A 48 1.76 5.41 27.72
CA TYR A 48 2.64 5.96 26.69
C TYR A 48 2.13 5.52 25.30
N PRO A 49 0.94 6.01 24.88
CA PRO A 49 0.31 5.60 23.64
C PRO A 49 1.15 5.92 22.40
N GLU A 50 2.06 6.88 22.48
CA GLU A 50 3.00 7.19 21.41
C GLU A 50 3.98 6.05 21.09
N ARG A 51 4.16 5.12 22.03
CA ARG A 51 5.00 3.93 21.87
C ARG A 51 4.25 2.73 21.29
N ALA A 52 2.95 2.87 21.01
CA ALA A 52 2.18 1.80 20.40
C ALA A 52 2.83 1.37 19.07
N PRO A 53 2.95 0.05 18.81
CA PRO A 53 3.48 -0.45 17.56
C PRO A 53 2.57 0.02 16.41
N LYS A 54 3.20 0.40 15.29
CA LYS A 54 2.50 0.76 14.05
C LYS A 54 2.81 -0.27 12.98
N PRO A 55 1.85 -0.61 12.10
CA PRO A 55 2.14 -1.49 10.98
C PRO A 55 3.23 -0.87 10.10
N PRO A 56 4.19 -1.66 9.61
CA PRO A 56 5.14 -1.18 8.61
C PRO A 56 4.39 -0.82 7.32
N PRO A 57 4.92 0.10 6.51
CA PRO A 57 4.40 0.30 5.17
C PRO A 57 4.49 -1.00 4.38
N CYS A 58 3.52 -1.22 3.50
CA CYS A 58 3.63 -2.24 2.48
C CYS A 58 4.77 -1.89 1.52
N GLU A 59 5.83 -2.69 1.52
CA GLU A 59 6.79 -2.68 0.42
C GLU A 59 6.19 -3.50 -0.72
N ASP A 60 5.70 -2.82 -1.75
CA ASP A 60 5.23 -3.45 -2.96
C ASP A 60 6.40 -3.57 -3.96
N ASP A 61 7.08 -4.71 -3.92
CA ASP A 61 8.12 -5.03 -4.89
C ASP A 61 7.49 -5.65 -6.15
N CYS A 62 7.37 -4.84 -7.21
CA CYS A 62 6.87 -5.28 -8.51
C CYS A 62 7.66 -6.46 -9.11
N SER A 63 8.90 -6.69 -8.65
CA SER A 63 9.75 -7.81 -9.05
C SER A 63 9.23 -9.17 -8.58
N THR A 64 8.37 -9.18 -7.57
CA THR A 64 7.82 -10.42 -6.96
C THR A 64 6.67 -11.02 -7.77
N ARG A 65 6.09 -10.25 -8.69
CA ARG A 65 4.99 -10.67 -9.55
C ARG A 65 5.41 -10.60 -11.02
N THR A 66 4.93 -11.58 -11.78
CA THR A 66 5.15 -11.66 -13.22
C THR A 66 3.86 -11.32 -13.94
N ILE A 67 3.96 -10.44 -14.93
CA ILE A 67 2.89 -10.17 -15.89
C ILE A 67 3.29 -10.70 -17.26
N CYS A 68 2.37 -11.44 -17.88
CA CYS A 68 2.50 -11.88 -19.26
C CYS A 68 1.61 -11.01 -20.13
N VAL A 69 2.22 -10.36 -21.13
CA VAL A 69 1.50 -9.53 -22.09
C VAL A 69 1.44 -10.28 -23.40
N ASP A 70 0.22 -10.54 -23.87
CA ASP A 70 -0.07 -11.06 -25.20
C ASP A 70 -0.80 -9.98 -25.99
N ALA A 71 -0.16 -9.45 -27.04
CA ALA A 71 -0.66 -8.36 -27.85
C ALA A 71 -0.65 -8.74 -29.34
N ILE A 72 -1.45 -8.04 -30.14
CA ILE A 72 -1.51 -8.21 -31.60
C ILE A 72 -1.30 -6.85 -32.25
N ASN A 73 -0.41 -6.75 -33.23
CA ASN A 73 -0.18 -5.51 -33.96
C ASN A 73 -1.24 -5.28 -35.06
N GLU A 74 -1.19 -4.14 -35.74
CA GLU A 74 -2.16 -3.75 -36.78
C GLU A 74 -2.19 -4.70 -37.98
N CYS A 75 -1.13 -5.50 -38.16
CA CYS A 75 -1.01 -6.49 -39.22
C CYS A 75 -1.38 -7.90 -38.77
N GLY A 76 -1.94 -8.06 -37.57
CA GLY A 76 -2.41 -9.35 -37.05
C GLY A 76 -1.31 -10.24 -36.46
N MET A 77 -0.11 -9.71 -36.23
CA MET A 77 0.99 -10.49 -35.66
C MET A 77 0.96 -10.45 -34.14
N MET A 78 1.00 -11.62 -33.51
CA MET A 78 1.15 -11.74 -32.06
C MET A 78 2.55 -11.32 -31.64
N TYR A 79 2.64 -10.58 -30.53
CA TYR A 79 3.88 -10.22 -29.87
C TYR A 79 3.62 -10.10 -28.37
N GLY A 80 4.66 -10.29 -27.56
CA GLY A 80 4.45 -10.40 -26.14
C GLY A 80 5.62 -11.01 -25.39
N GLY A 81 5.42 -11.18 -24.09
CA GLY A 81 6.38 -11.81 -23.19
C GLY A 81 5.96 -11.67 -21.74
N CYS A 82 6.61 -12.45 -20.87
CA CYS A 82 6.43 -12.36 -19.43
C CYS A 82 7.60 -11.61 -18.78
N PHE A 83 7.29 -10.62 -17.95
CA PHE A 83 8.26 -9.75 -17.29
C PHE A 83 7.79 -9.47 -15.85
N PRO A 84 8.67 -8.96 -14.97
CA PRO A 84 8.23 -8.33 -13.74
C PRO A 84 7.14 -7.29 -14.00
N ASP A 85 6.19 -7.13 -13.09
CA ASP A 85 5.14 -6.09 -13.18
C ASP A 85 5.69 -4.68 -12.90
N CYS A 86 6.96 -4.46 -13.23
CA CYS A 86 7.64 -3.19 -13.12
C CYS A 86 7.46 -2.42 -14.42
N ARG A 87 6.79 -1.28 -14.35
CA ARG A 87 6.59 -0.41 -15.51
C ARG A 87 7.79 0.53 -15.71
N PRO A 88 8.11 0.89 -16.97
CA PRO A 88 7.50 0.41 -18.21
C PRO A 88 7.97 -1.01 -18.58
N TRP A 89 7.08 -1.82 -19.16
CA TRP A 89 7.45 -3.15 -19.65
C TRP A 89 8.29 -3.06 -20.94
N PRO A 90 9.31 -3.93 -21.12
CA PRO A 90 10.24 -3.86 -22.24
C PRO A 90 9.67 -4.47 -23.54
N LEU A 91 8.50 -4.01 -23.98
CA LEU A 91 7.82 -4.49 -25.18
C LEU A 91 8.01 -3.51 -26.34
N THR A 92 8.48 -4.03 -27.48
CA THR A 92 8.56 -3.29 -28.74
C THR A 92 7.62 -3.91 -29.76
N LYS A 93 6.74 -3.10 -30.36
CA LYS A 93 5.83 -3.55 -31.41
C LYS A 93 6.62 -3.93 -32.67
N PRO A 94 6.47 -5.14 -33.22
CA PRO A 94 7.16 -5.54 -34.44
C PRO A 94 6.61 -4.81 -35.68
N PRO A 95 7.47 -4.45 -36.66
CA PRO A 95 7.02 -3.83 -37.91
C PRO A 95 6.24 -4.84 -38.76
N CYS A 96 5.32 -4.35 -39.58
CA CYS A 96 4.59 -5.19 -40.52
C CYS A 96 5.51 -5.70 -41.65
N PRO A 97 5.33 -6.95 -42.12
CA PRO A 97 6.06 -7.46 -43.27
C PRO A 97 5.69 -6.66 -44.53
N GLU A 98 6.70 -6.29 -45.31
CA GLU A 98 6.47 -5.69 -46.63
C GLU A 98 5.95 -6.76 -47.59
N VAL A 99 4.77 -6.53 -48.17
CA VAL A 99 4.23 -7.40 -49.22
C VAL A 99 5.02 -7.15 -50.51
N THR A 100 6.05 -7.94 -50.74
CA THR A 100 6.68 -8.01 -52.06
C THR A 100 5.66 -8.59 -53.03
N LYS A 101 5.06 -7.72 -53.86
CA LYS A 101 4.24 -8.15 -54.99
C LYS A 101 5.15 -8.89 -55.98
N THR A 102 5.31 -10.19 -55.82
CA THR A 102 5.87 -11.02 -56.90
C THR A 102 4.86 -10.99 -58.04
N PRO A 103 5.20 -10.49 -59.24
CA PRO A 103 4.29 -10.58 -60.38
C PRO A 103 4.04 -12.07 -60.65
N SER A 104 2.77 -12.48 -60.54
CA SER A 104 2.34 -13.81 -60.97
C SER A 104 2.77 -13.99 -62.43
N ALA A 105 3.67 -14.93 -62.67
CA ALA A 105 3.98 -15.36 -64.02
C ALA A 105 2.69 -15.94 -64.61
N VAL A 106 2.08 -15.17 -65.50
CA VAL A 106 0.97 -15.61 -66.34
C VAL A 106 1.51 -16.76 -67.18
N TYR A 107 1.24 -17.99 -66.76
CA TYR A 107 1.49 -19.16 -67.61
C TYR A 107 0.52 -19.05 -68.79
N ALA A 108 1.04 -18.60 -69.94
CA ALA A 108 0.33 -18.69 -71.21
C ALA A 108 0.08 -20.17 -71.51
N THR A 109 -1.19 -20.53 -71.62
CA THR A 109 -1.65 -21.85 -72.03
C THR A 109 -1.30 -22.03 -73.51
N PRO A 110 -0.51 -23.04 -73.92
CA PRO A 110 -0.31 -23.29 -75.34
C PRO A 110 -1.57 -23.91 -75.93
N THR A 111 -2.15 -23.21 -76.92
CA THR A 111 -3.22 -23.70 -77.81
C THR A 111 -2.71 -24.90 -78.61
N ALA A 112 -3.37 -26.05 -78.47
CA ALA A 112 -3.12 -27.22 -79.31
C ALA A 112 -3.84 -27.10 -80.67
N ALA A 113 -3.18 -27.62 -81.70
CA ALA A 113 -3.55 -27.59 -83.12
C ALA A 113 -4.79 -28.43 -83.48
#